data_AF-A0A539DP57-F1
#
_entry.id   AF-A0A539DP57-F1
#
_cell.length_a   1.000
_cell.length_b   1.000
_cell.length_c   1.000
_cell.angle_alpha   90.00
_cell.angle_beta   90.00
_cell.angle_gamma   90.00
#
_symmetry.space_group_name_H-M   'P 1'
#
loop_
_entity.id
_entity.type
_entity.pdbx_description
1 polymer ?
#
loop_
_entity_poly.entity_id
_entity_poly.type
_entity_poly.pdbx_seq_one_letter_code
_entity_poly.pdbx_strand_id
1 'polypeptide(L)'
;MAALERVLLLVDRLAEQGLLLTHINVGGGLGIRYRDETPPLPSEYAEVLLRTLGNRTCKLLLEPGRVIVGNAGILLTRVEYLKEGGDRHFAIVDAAMNDLLRPALYGAWQEIVPVMKESDLLSQSYDVVGPVCETGDFLGKERALRRGDGGG
;
A
#
# COMPACT_ATOMS: atom_id res chain seq x y z
N MET A 1 -7.08 3.15 19.42
CA MET A 1 -8.33 3.57 20.10
C MET A 1 -8.23 4.84 20.91
N ALA A 2 -7.06 5.17 21.48
CA ALA A 2 -6.83 6.43 22.18
C ALA A 2 -7.29 7.69 21.42
N ALA A 3 -7.22 7.71 20.08
CA ALA A 3 -7.70 8.84 19.28
C ALA A 3 -9.23 9.01 19.37
N LEU A 4 -10.01 7.94 19.15
CA LEU A 4 -11.48 8.00 19.23
C LEU A 4 -11.93 8.34 20.65
N GLU A 5 -11.31 7.75 21.68
CA GLU A 5 -11.62 8.06 23.09
C GLU A 5 -11.45 9.55 23.40
N ARG A 6 -10.36 10.17 22.91
CA ARG A 6 -10.14 11.62 23.06
C ARG A 6 -11.20 12.45 22.33
N VAL A 7 -11.62 12.02 21.14
CA VAL A 7 -12.72 12.67 20.41
C VAL A 7 -14.03 12.56 21.19
N LEU A 8 -14.35 11.40 21.75
CA LEU A 8 -15.56 11.21 22.54
C LEU A 8 -15.57 12.05 23.82
N LEU A 9 -14.43 12.20 24.49
CA LEU A 9 -14.30 13.14 25.62
C LEU A 9 -14.58 14.60 25.22
N LEU A 10 -14.22 14.99 23.99
CA LEU A 10 -14.58 16.30 23.47
C LEU A 10 -16.08 16.38 23.15
N VAL A 11 -16.65 15.35 22.53
CA VAL A 11 -18.10 15.26 22.22
C VAL A 11 -18.92 15.41 23.50
N ASP A 12 -18.55 14.71 24.56
CA ASP A 12 -19.26 14.76 25.84
C ASP A 12 -19.19 16.17 26.47
N ARG A 13 -18.01 16.81 26.48
CA ARG A 13 -17.86 18.20 26.96
C ARG A 13 -18.66 19.21 26.15
N LEU A 14 -18.80 19.00 24.84
CA LEU A 14 -19.63 19.86 23.99
C LEU A 14 -21.11 19.65 24.29
N ALA A 15 -21.53 18.40 24.54
CA ALA A 15 -22.90 18.10 24.95
C ALA A 15 -23.27 18.76 26.30
N GLU A 16 -22.34 18.80 27.27
CA GLU A 16 -22.50 19.54 28.53
C GLU A 16 -22.72 21.05 28.33
N GLN A 17 -22.25 21.60 27.22
CA GLN A 17 -22.45 23.00 26.82
C GLN A 17 -23.70 23.21 25.95
N GLY A 18 -24.53 22.17 25.76
CA GLY A 18 -25.72 22.21 24.92
C GLY A 18 -25.46 22.05 23.42
N LEU A 19 -24.21 21.73 23.02
CA LEU A 19 -23.82 21.50 21.63
C LEU A 19 -23.88 20.00 21.30
N LEU A 20 -25.05 19.55 20.83
CA LEU A 20 -25.28 18.15 20.46
C LEU A 20 -24.74 17.85 19.06
N LEU A 21 -23.65 17.10 19.00
CA LEU A 21 -23.10 16.63 17.73
C LEU A 21 -23.90 15.42 17.21
N THR A 22 -24.19 15.44 15.91
CA THR A 22 -24.94 14.38 15.24
C THR A 22 -24.04 13.40 14.48
N HIS A 23 -22.78 13.79 14.22
CA HIS A 23 -21.83 13.03 13.42
C HIS A 23 -20.44 13.03 14.05
N ILE A 24 -19.72 11.92 13.90
CA ILE A 24 -18.31 11.79 14.24
C ILE A 24 -17.60 11.20 13.02
N ASN A 25 -16.63 11.92 12.49
CA ASN A 25 -15.77 11.42 11.43
C ASN A 25 -14.49 10.84 12.05
N VAL A 26 -14.24 9.55 11.84
CA VAL A 26 -13.03 8.87 12.33
C VAL A 26 -11.92 8.78 11.29
N GLY A 27 -12.16 9.34 10.09
CA GLY A 27 -11.24 9.33 8.97
C GLY A 27 -11.06 7.94 8.37
N GLY A 28 -9.91 7.74 7.73
CA GLY A 28 -9.48 6.46 7.15
C GLY A 28 -8.30 5.87 7.92
N GLY A 29 -7.34 5.33 7.16
CA GLY A 29 -6.07 4.85 7.72
C GLY A 29 -6.02 3.34 7.99
N LEU A 30 -7.09 2.60 7.68
CA LEU A 30 -7.03 1.14 7.64
C LEU A 30 -6.01 0.70 6.57
N GLY A 31 -4.98 0.00 7.00
CA GLY A 31 -3.88 -0.45 6.15
C GLY A 31 -4.26 -1.60 5.23
N ILE A 32 -3.33 -1.93 4.32
CA ILE A 32 -3.39 -3.14 3.49
C ILE A 32 -2.06 -3.88 3.64
N ARG A 33 -2.07 -5.18 3.36
CA ARG A 33 -0.86 -5.99 3.31
C ARG A 33 -0.07 -5.62 2.06
N TYR A 34 1.16 -5.17 2.24
CA TYR A 34 2.09 -4.99 1.13
C TYR A 34 3.01 -6.20 1.03
N ARG A 35 3.61 -6.68 2.13
CA ARG A 35 4.55 -7.81 2.16
C ARG A 35 4.06 -8.94 3.07
N ASP A 36 4.27 -8.78 4.36
CA ASP A 36 4.01 -9.76 5.42
C ASP A 36 3.13 -9.18 6.54
N GLU A 37 2.67 -7.94 6.39
CA GLU A 37 1.77 -7.34 7.36
C GLU A 37 0.42 -8.04 7.42
N THR A 38 -0.14 -8.12 8.62
CA THR A 38 -1.49 -8.62 8.90
C THR A 38 -2.36 -7.46 9.38
N PRO A 39 -2.79 -6.54 8.49
CA PRO A 39 -3.67 -5.46 8.88
C PRO A 39 -5.02 -6.03 9.36
N PRO A 40 -5.71 -5.35 10.29
CA PRO A 40 -7.00 -5.81 10.76
C PRO A 40 -8.02 -5.80 9.62
N LEU A 41 -8.96 -6.73 9.67
CA LEU A 41 -10.08 -6.76 8.76
C LEU A 41 -10.99 -5.54 8.99
N PRO A 42 -11.71 -5.07 7.96
CA PRO A 42 -12.70 -4.01 8.13
C PRO A 42 -13.75 -4.32 9.22
N SER A 43 -14.13 -5.59 9.40
CA SER A 43 -15.03 -6.04 10.46
C SER A 43 -14.43 -5.87 11.85
N GLU A 44 -13.18 -6.28 12.05
CA GLU A 44 -12.47 -6.14 13.33
C GLU A 44 -12.29 -4.66 13.70
N TYR A 45 -12.00 -3.82 12.71
CA TYR A 45 -11.94 -2.38 12.91
C TYR A 45 -13.31 -1.79 13.29
N ALA A 46 -14.38 -2.19 12.59
CA ALA A 46 -15.74 -1.75 12.88
C ALA A 46 -16.21 -2.18 14.28
N GLU A 47 -15.95 -3.42 14.70
CA GLU A 47 -16.28 -3.92 16.04
C GLU A 47 -15.63 -3.07 17.13
N VAL A 48 -14.36 -2.75 16.95
CA VAL A 48 -13.61 -1.93 17.89
C VAL A 48 -14.16 -0.50 17.95
N LEU A 49 -14.53 0.10 16.81
CA LEU A 49 -15.17 1.43 16.77
C LEU A 49 -16.52 1.44 17.48
N LEU A 50 -17.38 0.45 17.19
CA LEU A 50 -18.72 0.34 17.79
C LEU A 50 -18.63 0.13 19.30
N ARG A 51 -17.71 -0.72 19.76
CA ARG A 51 -17.46 -0.93 21.19
C ARG A 51 -17.02 0.36 21.89
N THR A 52 -16.16 1.16 21.27
CA THR A 52 -15.70 2.43 21.86
C THR A 52 -16.76 3.53 21.79
N LEU A 53 -17.60 3.56 20.75
CA LEU A 53 -18.71 4.50 20.66
C LEU A 53 -19.72 4.29 21.80
N GLY A 54 -19.95 3.02 22.17
CA GLY A 54 -20.90 2.64 23.21
C GLY A 54 -22.33 3.01 22.82
N ASN A 55 -23.08 3.61 23.75
CA ASN A 55 -24.50 3.93 23.56
C ASN A 55 -24.74 5.32 22.94
N ARG A 56 -23.70 6.00 22.47
CA ARG A 56 -23.85 7.33 21.86
C ARG A 56 -24.56 7.21 20.52
N THR A 57 -25.53 8.10 20.27
CA THR A 57 -26.38 8.09 19.06
C THR A 57 -25.79 8.84 17.87
N CYS A 58 -24.49 9.17 17.92
CA CYS A 58 -23.81 9.86 16.84
C CYS A 58 -23.64 8.95 15.61
N LYS A 59 -23.89 9.49 14.42
CA LYS A 59 -23.59 8.80 13.16
C LYS A 59 -22.08 8.78 12.93
N LEU A 60 -21.50 7.59 12.77
CA LEU A 60 -20.10 7.43 12.40
C LEU A 60 -19.91 7.61 10.89
N LEU A 61 -18.91 8.41 10.52
CA LEU A 61 -18.43 8.57 9.15
C LEU A 61 -17.01 8.00 9.06
N LEU A 62 -16.75 7.23 7.99
CA LEU A 62 -15.45 6.64 7.68
C LEU A 62 -15.00 7.10 6.29
N GLU A 63 -13.69 7.26 6.12
CA GLU A 63 -13.08 7.72 4.86
C GLU A 63 -12.08 6.69 4.33
N PRO A 64 -12.52 5.46 3.98
CA PRO A 64 -11.64 4.43 3.46
C PRO A 64 -11.16 4.79 2.05
N GLY A 65 -9.84 4.81 1.85
CA GLY A 65 -9.22 4.91 0.53
C GLY A 65 -8.47 3.63 0.19
N ARG A 66 -7.24 3.53 0.70
CA ARG A 66 -6.28 2.45 0.40
C ARG A 66 -6.86 1.05 0.62
N VAL A 67 -7.67 0.83 1.64
CA VAL A 67 -8.27 -0.48 1.91
C VAL A 67 -9.28 -0.93 0.84
N ILE A 68 -9.89 0.00 0.11
CA ILE A 68 -10.83 -0.33 -0.97
C ILE A 68 -10.07 -0.58 -2.27
N VAL A 69 -9.21 0.36 -2.66
CA VAL A 69 -8.64 0.39 -4.02
C VAL A 69 -7.19 -0.10 -4.10
N GLY A 70 -6.48 -0.18 -2.98
CA GLY A 70 -5.03 -0.40 -2.97
C GLY A 70 -4.61 -1.75 -3.58
N ASN A 71 -5.34 -2.82 -3.30
CA ASN A 71 -5.08 -4.16 -3.85
C ASN A 71 -5.90 -4.48 -5.09
N ALA A 72 -6.78 -3.56 -5.52
CA ALA A 72 -7.63 -3.76 -6.70
C ALA A 72 -6.90 -3.42 -8.01
N GLY A 73 -5.82 -2.65 -7.94
CA GLY A 73 -5.00 -2.25 -9.08
C GLY A 73 -3.66 -2.98 -9.11
N ILE A 74 -3.22 -3.31 -10.32
CA ILE A 74 -1.87 -3.79 -10.59
C ILE A 74 -1.23 -2.92 -11.68
N LEU A 75 0.09 -2.76 -11.63
CA LEU A 75 0.87 -2.18 -12.71
C LEU A 75 1.49 -3.31 -13.51
N LEU A 76 1.13 -3.41 -14.79
CA LEU A 76 1.74 -4.34 -15.74
C LEU A 76 2.82 -3.58 -16.52
N THR A 77 4.01 -4.15 -16.59
CA THR A 77 5.18 -3.55 -17.26
C THR A 77 6.02 -4.64 -17.93
N ARG A 78 6.70 -4.29 -19.02
CA ARG A 78 7.55 -5.19 -19.80
C ARG A 78 9.02 -4.95 -19.48
N VAL A 79 9.81 -6.03 -19.40
CA VAL A 79 11.27 -5.93 -19.36
C VAL A 79 11.76 -5.58 -20.76
N GLU A 80 12.43 -4.45 -20.90
CA GLU A 80 13.03 -3.98 -22.15
C GLU A 80 14.48 -4.44 -22.26
N TYR A 81 15.24 -4.37 -21.15
CA TYR A 81 16.65 -4.75 -21.13
C TYR A 81 17.04 -5.40 -19.80
N LEU A 82 17.94 -6.38 -19.88
CA LEU A 82 18.64 -6.91 -18.71
C LEU A 82 20.08 -6.43 -18.75
N LYS A 83 20.49 -5.74 -17.69
CA LYS A 83 21.87 -5.29 -17.52
C LYS A 83 22.52 -6.05 -16.37
N GLU A 84 23.58 -6.76 -16.68
CA GLU A 84 24.43 -7.43 -15.70
C GLU A 84 25.65 -6.52 -15.43
N GLY A 85 25.92 -6.21 -14.17
CA GLY A 85 27.01 -5.33 -13.79
C GLY A 85 27.62 -5.70 -12.45
N GLY A 86 28.80 -6.32 -12.48
CA GLY A 86 29.48 -6.80 -11.26
C GLY A 86 28.55 -7.71 -10.45
N ASP A 87 28.32 -7.35 -9.19
CA ASP A 87 27.48 -8.10 -8.26
C ASP A 87 25.98 -7.73 -8.33
N ARG A 88 25.57 -6.83 -9.23
CA ARG A 88 24.17 -6.42 -9.37
C ARG A 88 23.60 -6.69 -10.76
N HIS A 89 22.33 -7.07 -10.77
CA HIS A 89 21.55 -7.25 -11.98
C HIS A 89 20.40 -6.24 -12.00
N PHE A 90 20.17 -5.62 -13.14
CA PHE A 90 19.10 -4.66 -13.35
C PHE A 90 18.14 -5.18 -14.41
N ALA A 91 16.85 -5.15 -14.08
CA ALA A 91 15.77 -5.34 -15.03
C ALA A 91 15.19 -3.97 -15.36
N ILE A 92 15.52 -3.46 -16.54
CA ILE A 92 15.02 -2.18 -17.03
C ILE A 92 13.66 -2.45 -17.67
N VAL A 93 12.62 -1.82 -17.14
CA VAL A 93 11.24 -2.02 -17.60
C VAL A 93 10.67 -0.76 -18.25
N ASP A 94 9.53 -0.86 -18.93
CA ASP A 94 8.87 0.27 -19.62
C ASP A 94 8.06 1.21 -18.71
N ALA A 95 7.89 0.88 -17.42
CA ALA A 95 7.27 1.74 -16.41
C ALA A 95 8.28 2.36 -15.45
N ALA A 96 7.95 3.51 -14.87
CA ALA A 96 8.85 4.30 -14.04
C ALA A 96 8.16 4.96 -12.84
N MET A 97 8.93 5.75 -12.09
CA MET A 97 8.46 6.56 -10.96
C MET A 97 7.37 7.58 -11.33
N ASN A 98 7.27 8.01 -12.59
CA ASN A 98 6.15 8.85 -13.04
C ASN A 98 4.82 8.08 -13.13
N ASP A 99 4.87 6.75 -13.23
CA ASP A 99 3.69 5.88 -13.26
C ASP A 99 3.35 5.36 -11.85
N LEU A 100 4.38 4.94 -11.10
CA LEU A 100 4.25 4.44 -9.74
C LEU A 100 5.29 5.06 -8.81
N LEU A 101 4.96 6.24 -8.29
CA LEU A 101 5.87 7.06 -7.50
C LEU A 101 6.23 6.48 -6.12
N ARG A 102 5.41 5.57 -5.58
CA ARG A 102 5.49 5.14 -4.17
C ARG A 102 6.85 4.54 -3.76
N PRO A 103 7.49 3.64 -4.53
CA PRO A 103 8.78 3.10 -4.17
C PRO A 103 9.87 4.18 -4.16
N ALA A 104 9.90 5.06 -5.17
CA ALA A 104 10.86 6.15 -5.25
C ALA A 104 10.69 7.19 -4.13
N LEU A 105 9.44 7.59 -3.83
CA LEU A 105 9.15 8.66 -2.88
C LEU A 105 9.15 8.21 -1.42
N TYR A 106 8.65 7.01 -1.13
CA TYR A 106 8.47 6.53 0.24
C TYR A 106 9.33 5.33 0.60
N GLY A 107 10.13 4.81 -0.33
CA GLY A 107 10.78 3.49 -0.16
C GLY A 107 9.76 2.37 -0.02
N ALA A 108 8.52 2.57 -0.51
CA ALA A 108 7.43 1.63 -0.27
C ALA A 108 7.68 0.30 -0.97
N TRP A 109 7.54 -0.79 -0.22
CA TRP A 109 7.57 -2.13 -0.77
C TRP A 109 6.26 -2.43 -1.51
N GLN A 110 6.36 -2.93 -2.73
CA GLN A 110 5.26 -3.53 -3.48
C GLN A 110 5.76 -4.84 -4.08
N GLU A 111 4.89 -5.85 -4.13
CA GLU A 111 5.25 -7.15 -4.67
C GLU A 111 5.46 -7.01 -6.18
N ILE A 112 6.54 -7.60 -6.68
CA ILE A 112 6.81 -7.70 -8.11
C ILE A 112 6.87 -9.18 -8.42
N VAL A 113 5.94 -9.63 -9.26
CA VAL A 113 5.84 -11.02 -9.69
C VAL A 113 5.96 -11.10 -11.21
N PRO A 114 6.64 -12.13 -11.74
CA PRO A 114 6.62 -12.36 -13.18
C PRO A 114 5.22 -12.81 -13.61
N VAL A 115 4.78 -12.35 -14.78
CA VAL A 115 3.48 -12.73 -15.36
C VAL A 115 3.46 -14.22 -15.71
N MET A 116 4.55 -14.70 -16.33
CA MET A 116 4.78 -16.12 -16.59
C MET A 116 5.55 -16.73 -15.42
N LYS A 117 4.90 -17.64 -14.68
CA LYS A 117 5.46 -18.25 -13.46
C LYS A 117 6.33 -19.47 -13.75
N GLU A 118 6.18 -20.06 -14.92
CA GLU A 118 6.91 -21.26 -15.32
C GLU A 118 8.19 -20.85 -16.04
N SER A 119 9.31 -21.13 -15.39
CA SER A 119 10.65 -21.07 -15.95
C SER A 119 11.48 -22.08 -15.17
N ASP A 120 12.19 -22.94 -15.90
CA ASP A 120 13.14 -23.90 -15.37
C ASP A 120 14.43 -23.21 -14.88
N LEU A 121 14.55 -21.90 -15.12
CA LEU A 121 15.69 -21.11 -14.70
C LEU A 121 15.63 -20.77 -13.20
N LEU A 122 16.82 -20.75 -12.60
CA LEU A 122 16.99 -20.34 -11.21
C LEU A 122 16.64 -18.86 -11.02
N SER A 123 16.05 -18.54 -9.87
CA SER A 123 15.82 -17.15 -9.48
C SER A 123 17.14 -16.43 -9.25
N GLN A 124 17.22 -15.19 -9.72
CA GLN A 124 18.34 -14.29 -9.50
C GLN A 124 17.82 -12.96 -8.93
N SER A 125 18.67 -12.24 -8.20
CA SER A 125 18.30 -10.97 -7.57
C SER A 125 18.43 -9.82 -8.58
N TYR A 126 17.35 -9.06 -8.77
CA TYR A 126 17.29 -7.92 -9.68
C TYR A 126 16.82 -6.64 -8.99
N ASP A 127 17.45 -5.51 -9.32
CA ASP A 127 16.87 -4.19 -9.14
C ASP A 127 15.98 -3.89 -10.36
N VAL A 128 14.68 -3.67 -10.12
CA VAL A 128 13.70 -3.33 -11.15
C VAL A 128 13.60 -1.80 -11.26
N VAL A 129 14.04 -1.27 -12.38
CA VAL A 129 14.24 0.18 -12.61
C VAL A 129 13.54 0.64 -13.88
N GLY A 130 13.11 1.90 -13.90
CA GLY A 130 12.50 2.52 -15.07
C GLY A 130 13.51 3.25 -15.97
N PRO A 131 13.04 3.83 -17.09
CA PRO A 131 13.87 4.57 -18.04
C PRO A 131 14.13 6.04 -17.66
N VAL A 132 13.60 6.55 -16.55
CA VAL A 132 13.79 7.96 -16.17
C VAL A 132 15.24 8.16 -15.73
N CYS A 133 15.85 9.26 -16.21
CA CYS A 133 17.25 9.60 -15.91
C CYS A 133 17.42 10.17 -14.49
N GLU A 134 16.96 9.43 -13.48
CA GLU A 134 17.07 9.77 -12.07
C GLU A 134 17.48 8.52 -11.27
N THR A 135 18.41 8.66 -10.33
CA THR A 135 18.92 7.56 -9.51
C THR A 135 17.81 6.95 -8.63
N GLY A 136 16.79 7.76 -8.32
CA GLY A 136 15.59 7.36 -7.59
C GLY A 136 14.58 6.55 -8.40
N ASP A 137 14.75 6.36 -9.71
CA ASP A 137 13.79 5.64 -10.55
C ASP A 137 13.89 4.12 -10.39
N PHE A 138 13.33 3.61 -9.29
CA PHE A 138 13.19 2.19 -9.04
C PHE A 138 11.75 1.84 -8.67
N LEU A 139 11.29 0.68 -9.12
CA LEU A 139 10.02 0.08 -8.69
C LEU A 139 10.25 -0.95 -7.58
N GLY A 140 11.45 -1.53 -7.51
CA GLY A 140 11.82 -2.43 -6.43
C GLY A 140 13.29 -2.83 -6.48
N LYS A 141 13.89 -3.04 -5.32
CA LYS A 141 15.29 -3.47 -5.19
C LYS A 141 15.38 -4.90 -4.70
N GLU A 142 16.44 -5.60 -5.07
CA GLU A 142 16.78 -6.94 -4.61
C GLU A 142 15.61 -7.95 -4.74
N ARG A 143 14.99 -7.96 -5.91
CA ARG A 143 13.83 -8.81 -6.21
C ARG A 143 14.31 -10.15 -6.75
N ALA A 144 13.97 -11.24 -6.05
CA ALA A 144 14.21 -12.58 -6.55
C ALA A 144 13.25 -12.90 -7.70
N LEU A 145 13.74 -12.80 -8.93
CA LEU A 145 12.96 -13.00 -10.15
C LEU A 145 13.60 -14.10 -11.00
N ARG A 146 12.76 -14.88 -11.68
CA ARG A 146 13.22 -15.83 -12.71
C ARG A 146 13.21 -15.14 -14.05
N ARG A 147 14.23 -15.38 -14.86
CA ARG A 147 14.21 -14.98 -16.27
C ARG A 147 13.11 -15.77 -16.97
N GLY A 148 12.25 -15.07 -17.70
CA GLY A 148 11.43 -15.70 -18.73
C GLY A 148 12.26 -15.86 -20.00
N ASP A 149 11.93 -16.86 -20.82
CA ASP A 149 12.46 -16.96 -22.17
C ASP A 149 11.89 -15.76 -22.95
N GLY A 150 12.75 -14.76 -23.19
CA GLY A 150 12.35 -13.54 -23.89
C GLY A 150 11.83 -13.90 -25.29
N GLY A 151 10.58 -13.58 -25.57
CA GLY A 151 10.09 -13.46 -26.95
C GLY A 151 10.65 -12.17 -27.54
N GLY A 152 11.84 -12.26 -28.12
CA GLY A 152 12.58 -11.17 -28.78
C GLY A 152 14.05 -11.52 -28.92
#